data_AF-A0A2S4LR50-F1
#
_entry.id   AF-A0A2S4LR50-F1
#
_cell.length_a   1.000
_cell.length_b   1.000
_cell.length_c   1.000
_cell.angle_alpha   90.00
_cell.angle_beta   90.00
_cell.angle_gamma   90.00
#
_symmetry.space_group_name_H-M   'P 1'
#
loop_
_entity.id
_entity.type
_entity.pdbx_description
1 polymer ?
#
loop_
_entity_poly.entity_id
_entity_poly.type
_entity_poly.pdbx_seq_one_letter_code
_entity_poly.pdbx_strand_id
1 'polypeptide(L)'
;MSDDTRKLEILVGLYELAISRLFETVPEGGEAKRLFVEDVRQLLGSTNEVQPHSPAAQTYEALLRRLGATPPDAAGGLGVVPTPERGLPVSGSGE
;
A
#
# COMPACT_ATOMS: atom_id res chain seq x y z
N MET A 1 -2.85 -22.63 -7.48
CA MET A 1 -2.64 -21.92 -6.19
C MET A 1 -3.61 -22.48 -5.17
N SER A 2 -3.15 -22.73 -3.94
CA SER A 2 -4.01 -23.25 -2.87
C SER A 2 -5.02 -22.18 -2.43
N ASP A 3 -6.21 -22.59 -1.98
CA ASP A 3 -7.24 -21.71 -1.43
C ASP A 3 -6.69 -20.84 -0.26
N ASP A 4 -5.73 -21.39 0.49
CA ASP A 4 -5.04 -20.71 1.59
C ASP A 4 -4.19 -19.53 1.11
N THR A 5 -3.53 -19.65 -0.05
CA THR A 5 -2.75 -18.57 -0.66
C THR A 5 -3.65 -17.39 -1.01
N ARG A 6 -4.84 -17.68 -1.54
CA ARG A 6 -5.81 -16.66 -1.93
C ARG A 6 -6.39 -15.92 -0.71
N LYS A 7 -6.67 -16.64 0.37
CA LYS A 7 -7.09 -16.02 1.65
C LYS A 7 -6.01 -15.11 2.22
N LEU A 8 -4.75 -15.54 2.16
CA LEU A 8 -3.61 -14.72 2.60
C LEU A 8 -3.49 -13.43 1.80
N GLU A 9 -3.61 -13.49 0.47
CA GLU A 9 -3.57 -12.31 -0.41
C GLU A 9 -4.70 -11.32 -0.09
N ILE A 10 -5.92 -11.82 0.16
CA ILE A 10 -7.06 -10.98 0.57
C ILE A 10 -6.80 -10.29 1.91
N LEU A 11 -6.27 -11.03 2.90
CA LEU A 11 -5.96 -10.47 4.22
C LEU A 11 -4.88 -9.39 4.11
N VAL A 12 -3.82 -9.64 3.33
CA VAL A 12 -2.76 -8.64 3.08
C VAL A 12 -3.35 -7.37 2.45
N GLY A 13 -4.21 -7.50 1.44
CA GLY A 13 -4.90 -6.35 0.84
C GLY A 13 -5.80 -5.58 1.81
N LEU A 14 -6.50 -6.28 2.71
CA LEU A 14 -7.33 -5.65 3.74
C LEU A 14 -6.48 -4.86 4.74
N TYR A 15 -5.35 -5.40 5.16
CA TYR A 15 -4.42 -4.71 6.06
C TYR A 15 -3.80 -3.46 5.41
N GLU A 16 -3.41 -3.55 4.14
CA GLU A 16 -2.88 -2.39 3.39
C GLU A 16 -3.89 -1.25 3.29
N LEU A 17 -5.17 -1.58 3.04
CA LEU A 17 -6.26 -0.61 3.02
C LEU A 17 -6.49 0.01 4.41
N ALA A 18 -6.49 -0.81 5.46
CA ALA A 18 -6.68 -0.35 6.83
C ALA A 18 -5.57 0.63 7.27
N ILE A 19 -4.31 0.33 6.95
CA ILE A 19 -3.17 1.20 7.26
C ILE A 19 -3.25 2.51 6.48
N SER A 20 -3.60 2.46 5.19
CA SER A 20 -3.75 3.67 4.36
C SER A 20 -4.89 4.55 4.89
N ARG A 21 -6.03 3.96 5.25
CA ARG A 21 -7.15 4.67 5.87
C ARG A 21 -6.81 5.24 7.24
N LEU A 22 -6.00 4.55 8.05
CA LEU A 22 -5.56 5.07 9.34
C LEU A 22 -4.82 6.40 9.17
N PHE A 23 -3.89 6.49 8.22
CA PHE A 23 -3.18 7.75 7.94
C PHE A 23 -4.05 8.85 7.33
N GLU A 24 -5.13 8.50 6.61
CA GLU A 24 -6.05 9.50 6.04
C GLU A 24 -7.06 10.04 7.05
N THR A 25 -7.50 9.21 7.99
CA THR A 25 -8.62 9.49 8.89
C THR A 25 -8.20 10.13 10.21
N VAL A 26 -6.93 10.01 10.59
CA VAL A 26 -6.40 10.56 11.83
C VAL A 26 -5.86 11.97 11.59
N PRO A 27 -6.16 12.96 12.47
CA PRO A 27 -5.50 14.26 12.42
C PRO A 27 -3.98 14.08 12.40
N GLU A 28 -3.28 14.82 11.53
CA GLU A 28 -1.82 14.69 11.34
C GLU A 28 -1.36 13.35 10.73
N GLY A 29 -2.27 12.48 10.29
CA GLY A 29 -1.92 11.17 9.73
C GLY A 29 -1.06 11.23 8.45
N GLY A 30 -1.14 12.33 7.69
CA GLY A 30 -0.21 12.59 6.58
C GLY A 30 1.23 12.79 7.04
N GLU A 31 1.44 13.48 8.17
CA GLU A 31 2.75 13.68 8.78
C GLU A 31 3.26 12.39 9.43
N ALA A 32 2.38 11.65 10.10
CA ALA A 32 2.69 10.32 10.63
C ALA A 32 3.11 9.35 9.51
N LYS A 33 2.44 9.38 8.35
CA LYS A 33 2.83 8.60 7.16
C LYS A 33 4.22 9.00 6.66
N ARG A 34 4.52 10.31 6.63
CA ARG A 34 5.82 10.84 6.20
C ARG A 34 6.95 10.33 7.10
N LEU A 35 6.78 10.44 8.42
CA LEU A 35 7.74 9.95 9.42
C LEU A 35 7.92 8.43 9.32
N PHE A 36 6.82 7.67 9.21
CA PHE A 36 6.87 6.23 9.05
C PHE A 36 7.64 5.79 7.79
N VAL A 37 7.44 6.49 6.68
CA VAL A 37 8.18 6.25 5.44
C VAL A 37 9.68 6.52 5.62
N GLU A 38 10.04 7.56 6.36
CA GLU A 38 11.43 7.89 6.68
C GLU A 38 12.09 6.80 7.52
N ASP A 39 11.42 6.33 8.58
CA ASP A 39 11.88 5.25 9.44
C ASP A 39 12.12 3.95 8.64
N VAL A 40 11.18 3.58 7.75
CA VAL A 40 11.31 2.38 6.92
C VAL A 40 12.45 2.51 5.92
N ARG A 41 12.71 3.70 5.37
CA ARG A 41 13.87 3.94 4.49
C ARG A 41 15.19 3.81 5.25
N GLN A 42 15.27 4.34 6.46
CA GLN A 42 16.45 4.19 7.31
C GLN A 42 16.70 2.72 7.64
N LEU A 43 15.64 1.98 8.03
CA LEU A 43 15.72 0.57 8.33
C LEU A 43 16.16 -0.26 7.11
N LEU A 44 15.65 0.05 5.91
CA LEU A 44 16.10 -0.57 4.67
C LEU A 44 17.59 -0.29 4.40
N GLY A 45 18.03 0.96 4.62
CA GLY A 45 19.44 1.34 4.50
C GLY A 45 20.34 0.51 5.41
N SER A 46 20.06 0.51 6.71
CA SER A 46 20.82 -0.29 7.70
C SER A 46 20.74 -1.79 7.43
N THR A 47 19.61 -2.29 6.95
CA THR A 47 19.47 -3.70 6.57
C THR A 47 20.36 -4.04 5.38
N ASN A 48 20.41 -3.18 4.36
CA ASN A 48 21.24 -3.41 3.18
C ASN A 48 22.74 -3.30 3.45
N GLU A 49 23.15 -2.51 4.44
CA GLU A 49 24.55 -2.44 4.89
C GLU A 49 25.04 -3.77 5.48
N VAL A 50 24.18 -4.49 6.20
CA VAL A 50 24.52 -5.76 6.85
C VAL A 50 24.21 -6.97 5.95
N GLN A 51 23.08 -6.94 5.25
CA GLN A 51 22.54 -8.05 4.47
C GLN A 51 21.85 -7.56 3.18
N PRO A 52 22.63 -7.21 2.15
CA PRO A 52 22.08 -6.75 0.88
C PRO A 52 21.20 -7.82 0.22
N HIS A 53 20.08 -7.39 -0.37
CA HIS A 53 19.11 -8.25 -1.06
C HIS A 53 18.45 -9.34 -0.21
N SER A 54 18.53 -9.23 1.11
CA SER A 54 17.88 -10.15 2.03
C SER A 54 16.35 -10.14 1.88
N PRO A 55 15.65 -11.22 2.31
CA PRO A 55 14.19 -11.23 2.35
C PRO A 55 13.60 -10.07 3.18
N ALA A 56 14.32 -9.62 4.22
CA ALA A 56 13.95 -8.45 5.02
C ALA A 56 14.01 -7.15 4.20
N ALA A 57 15.10 -6.92 3.46
CA ALA A 57 15.22 -5.77 2.56
C ALA A 57 14.09 -5.74 1.51
N GLN A 58 13.79 -6.89 0.89
CA GLN A 58 12.69 -7.02 -0.08
C GLN A 58 11.33 -6.71 0.55
N THR A 59 11.14 -7.05 1.83
CA THR A 59 9.91 -6.73 2.58
C THR A 59 9.75 -5.23 2.78
N TYR A 60 10.82 -4.53 3.16
CA TYR A 60 10.78 -3.07 3.33
C TYR A 60 10.59 -2.33 2.00
N GLU A 61 11.22 -2.80 0.92
CA GLU A 61 11.00 -2.27 -0.44
C GLU A 61 9.55 -2.44 -0.90
N ALA A 62 8.95 -3.62 -0.65
CA ALA A 62 7.55 -3.86 -0.94
C ALA A 62 6.63 -2.95 -0.12
N LEU A 63 6.95 -2.73 1.16
CA LEU A 63 6.21 -1.81 2.02
C LEU A 63 6.29 -0.37 1.50
N LEU A 64 7.48 0.12 1.14
CA LEU A 64 7.65 1.46 0.56
C LEU A 64 6.89 1.63 -0.76
N ARG A 65 6.80 0.58 -1.59
CA ARG A 65 5.94 0.57 -2.79
C ARG A 65 4.47 0.74 -2.46
N ARG A 66 3.97 -0.03 -1.50
CA ARG A 66 2.56 0.03 -1.07
C ARG A 66 2.19 1.39 -0.47
N LEU A 67 3.13 2.04 0.22
CA LEU A 67 2.94 3.38 0.78
C LEU A 67 3.00 4.50 -0.27
N GLY A 68 3.38 4.19 -1.52
CA GLY A 68 3.60 5.18 -2.58
C GLY A 68 4.90 5.97 -2.40
N ALA A 69 5.88 5.42 -1.67
CA ALA A 69 7.12 6.07 -1.29
C ALA A 69 8.34 5.65 -2.15
N THR A 70 8.11 4.97 -3.28
CA THR A 70 9.15 4.58 -4.25
C THR A 70 9.07 5.42 -5.52
N PRO A 71 10.20 5.62 -6.23
CA PRO A 71 10.21 6.31 -7.52
C PRO A 71 9.28 5.62 -8.53
N PRO A 72 8.65 6.36 -9.45
CA PRO A 72 7.68 5.84 -10.40
C PRO A 72 8.23 4.75 -11.35
N ASP A 73 9.55 4.57 -11.41
CA ASP A 73 10.23 3.57 -12.24
C ASP A 73 10.39 2.19 -11.55
N ALA A 74 9.89 2.03 -10.32
CA ALA A 74 9.84 0.75 -9.64
C ALA A 74 8.69 -0.10 -10.21
N ALA A 75 8.95 -0.75 -11.36
CA ALA A 75 8.02 -1.67 -12.02
C ALA A 75 7.39 -2.65 -11.01
N GLY A 76 6.08 -2.54 -10.82
CA GLY A 76 5.33 -3.38 -9.88
C GLY A 76 4.26 -2.66 -9.06
N GLY A 77 3.83 -1.46 -9.46
CA GLY A 77 2.60 -0.87 -8.95
C GLY A 77 1.40 -1.74 -9.36
N LEU A 78 0.86 -2.51 -8.40
CA LEU A 78 -0.48 -3.06 -8.56
C LEU A 78 -1.42 -1.87 -8.71
N GLY A 79 -2.07 -1.83 -9.88
CA GLY A 79 -2.92 -0.74 -10.31
C GLY A 79 -3.94 -0.36 -9.26
N VAL A 80 -4.14 0.95 -9.15
CA VAL A 80 -5.29 1.58 -8.53
C VAL A 80 -6.54 0.77 -8.90
N VAL A 81 -7.16 0.12 -7.92
CA VAL A 81 -8.53 -0.39 -8.12
C VAL A 81 -9.39 0.86 -8.30
N PRO A 82 -10.05 1.07 -9.45
CA PRO A 82 -10.90 2.24 -9.62
C PRO A 82 -12.00 2.17 -8.55
N THR A 83 -12.05 3.20 -7.72
CA THR A 83 -13.18 3.46 -6.81
C THR A 83 -14.45 3.39 -7.64
N PRO A 84 -15.43 2.53 -7.32
CA PRO A 84 -16.71 2.60 -8.00
C PRO A 84 -17.33 3.96 -7.66
N GLU A 85 -17.53 4.77 -8.70
CA GLU A 85 -18.25 6.03 -8.60
C GLU A 85 -19.58 5.78 -7.88
N ARG A 86 -19.78 6.53 -6.79
CA ARG A 86 -21.00 6.54 -5.98
C ARG A 86 -22.23 6.60 -6.88
N GLY A 87 -23.25 5.85 -6.48
CA GLY A 87 -24.57 5.85 -7.09
C GLY A 87 -25.07 7.25 -7.43
N LEU A 88 -25.30 7.47 -8.72
CA LEU A 88 -26.22 8.47 -9.20
C LEU A 88 -27.59 7.80 -9.32
N PRO A 89 -28.68 8.41 -8.83
CA PRO A 89 -30.02 7.87 -9.04
C PRO A 89 -30.30 7.82 -10.54
N VAL A 90 -30.85 6.71 -11.02
CA VAL A 90 -31.46 6.61 -12.35
C VAL A 90 -32.54 7.68 -12.44
N SER A 91 -32.25 8.78 -13.13
CA SER A 91 -33.27 9.69 -13.65
C SER A 91 -33.93 8.96 -14.82
N GLY A 92 -35.20 8.61 -14.63
CA GLY A 92 -36.03 8.05 -15.68
C GLY A 92 -36.26 9.04 -16.82
N SER A 93 -36.41 8.48 -18.01
CA SER A 93 -37.20 8.94 -19.16
C SER A 93 -37.31 7.67 -20.02
N GLY A 94 -38.45 7.03 -20.20
CA GLY A 94 -39.73 7.63 -20.56
C GLY A 94 -39.76 7.77 -22.09
N GLU A 95 -39.86 6.63 -22.79
CA GLU A 95 -40.59 6.38 -24.04
C GLU A 95 -40.38 4.93 -24.49
#